data_AF-A0A812LW16-F1
#
_entry.id   AF-A0A812LW16-F1
#
_cell.length_a   1.000
_cell.length_b   1.000
_cell.length_c   1.000
_cell.angle_alpha   90.00
_cell.angle_beta   90.00
_cell.angle_gamma   90.00
#
_symmetry.space_group_name_H-M   'P 1'
#
loop_
_entity.id
_entity.type
_entity.pdbx_description
1 polymer ?
#
loop_
_entity_poly.entity_id
_entity_poly.type
_entity_poly.pdbx_seq_one_letter_code
_entity_poly.pdbx_strand_id
1 'polypeptide(L)'
;MSSPKRKNGAAKLLKVDFSKEFESRGIPLEDSSAERDAKELRKVASFFGMDGPAVNSLMAQVEASDVTDSSEAEPETSLLEATATRSDSDVCDDEEELAAAAAAAAARQRWLHRPVTPRELLKAKQPRPISINDFPSIFQRDSPRSLQETHYSYFSRRLPSENPEHRKAMAWQTETTRKCIRNRNRIRR
;
A
#
# COMPACT_ATOMS: atom_id res chain seq x y z
N MET A 1 23.34 -35.95 -59.48
CA MET A 1 22.15 -35.14 -59.18
C MET A 1 22.53 -34.10 -58.13
N SER A 2 22.41 -32.81 -58.45
CA SER A 2 22.90 -31.70 -57.62
C SER A 2 21.81 -31.22 -56.66
N SER A 3 22.13 -31.15 -55.36
CA SER A 3 21.18 -30.72 -54.32
C SER A 3 21.11 -29.18 -54.25
N PRO A 4 19.92 -28.57 -54.12
CA PRO A 4 19.79 -27.12 -54.07
C PRO A 4 20.25 -26.57 -52.71
N LYS A 5 21.27 -25.70 -52.74
CA LYS A 5 21.73 -24.93 -51.57
C LYS A 5 20.65 -23.96 -51.11
N ARG A 6 20.07 -24.22 -49.93
CA ARG A 6 19.17 -23.27 -49.25
C ARG A 6 19.99 -22.13 -48.66
N LYS A 7 19.67 -20.89 -49.03
CA LYS A 7 20.23 -19.67 -48.44
C LYS A 7 19.50 -19.41 -47.13
N ASN A 8 20.22 -19.48 -46.01
CA ASN A 8 19.70 -19.12 -44.70
C ASN A 8 19.42 -17.61 -44.68
N GLY A 9 18.15 -17.23 -44.66
CA GLY A 9 17.73 -15.84 -44.53
C GLY A 9 18.09 -15.34 -43.14
N ALA A 10 19.01 -14.37 -43.07
CA ALA A 10 19.30 -13.66 -41.83
C ALA A 10 18.04 -12.91 -41.37
N ALA A 11 17.52 -13.27 -40.19
CA ALA A 11 16.44 -12.55 -39.55
C ALA A 11 16.96 -11.14 -39.19
N LYS A 12 16.37 -10.12 -39.81
CA LYS A 12 16.63 -8.73 -39.45
C LYS A 12 15.94 -8.47 -38.11
N LEU A 13 16.73 -8.36 -37.04
CA LEU A 13 16.28 -7.82 -35.75
C LEU A 13 15.92 -6.35 -35.97
N LEU A 14 14.61 -6.08 -36.09
CA LEU A 14 14.08 -4.72 -35.98
C LEU A 14 14.27 -4.30 -34.52
N LYS A 15 15.15 -3.32 -34.27
CA LYS A 15 15.14 -2.57 -33.01
C LYS A 15 13.83 -1.78 -32.99
N VAL A 16 12.85 -2.32 -32.27
CA VAL A 16 11.62 -1.59 -31.94
C VAL A 16 11.96 -0.74 -30.72
N ASP A 17 11.90 0.58 -30.86
CA ASP A 17 12.05 1.52 -29.74
C ASP A 17 10.77 1.48 -28.92
N PHE A 18 10.70 0.55 -27.97
CA PHE A 18 9.53 0.30 -27.12
C PHE A 18 9.03 1.55 -26.37
N SER A 19 9.91 2.53 -26.13
CA SER A 19 9.58 3.78 -25.44
C SER A 19 8.50 4.57 -26.19
N LYS A 20 8.58 4.65 -27.53
CA LYS A 20 7.60 5.40 -28.34
C LYS A 20 6.25 4.69 -28.45
N GLU A 21 6.27 3.35 -28.46
CA GLU A 21 5.05 2.56 -28.54
C GLU A 21 4.26 2.62 -27.22
N PHE A 22 4.96 2.69 -26.08
CA PHE A 22 4.33 2.81 -24.76
C PHE A 22 3.62 4.16 -24.57
N GLU A 23 4.25 5.27 -24.95
CA GLU A 23 3.63 6.61 -24.90
C GLU A 23 2.36 6.70 -25.75
N SER A 24 2.35 6.05 -26.92
CA SER A 24 1.21 6.06 -27.84
C SER A 24 -0.04 5.34 -27.30
N ARG A 25 0.14 4.40 -26.37
CA ARG A 25 -0.94 3.55 -25.87
C ARG A 25 -1.69 4.17 -24.68
N GLY A 26 -1.25 5.33 -24.19
CA GLY A 26 -1.91 6.03 -23.08
C GLY A 26 -2.04 5.16 -21.82
N ILE A 27 -1.17 4.17 -21.66
CA ILE A 27 -1.14 3.34 -20.46
C ILE A 27 -0.58 4.24 -19.37
N PRO A 28 -1.35 4.55 -18.31
CA PRO A 28 -0.82 5.32 -17.19
C PRO A 28 0.35 4.53 -16.62
N LEU A 29 1.57 5.07 -16.78
CA LEU A 29 2.71 4.53 -16.06
C LEU A 29 2.42 4.74 -14.59
N GLU A 30 2.53 3.67 -13.81
CA GLU A 30 2.51 3.83 -12.37
C GLU A 30 3.62 4.79 -11.95
N ASP A 31 3.25 5.79 -11.14
CA ASP A 31 4.20 6.70 -10.51
C ASP A 31 5.33 5.87 -9.89
N SER A 32 6.58 6.25 -10.21
CA SER A 32 7.74 5.61 -9.63
C SER A 32 7.69 5.71 -8.09
N SER A 33 8.30 4.74 -7.38
CA SER A 33 8.33 4.76 -5.90
C SER A 33 8.77 6.11 -5.36
N ALA A 34 9.82 6.69 -5.96
CA ALA A 34 10.35 8.00 -5.59
C ALA A 34 9.31 9.13 -5.72
N GLU A 35 8.43 9.07 -6.72
CA GLU A 35 7.38 10.09 -6.89
C GLU A 35 6.25 9.94 -5.85
N ARG A 36 5.93 8.71 -5.43
CA ARG A 36 4.98 8.47 -4.34
C ARG A 36 5.53 9.02 -3.02
N ASP A 37 6.78 8.72 -2.71
CA ASP A 37 7.45 9.19 -1.50
C ASP A 37 7.50 10.73 -1.47
N ALA A 38 7.79 11.35 -2.62
CA ALA A 38 7.76 12.80 -2.75
C ALA A 38 6.38 13.42 -2.50
N LYS A 39 5.31 12.78 -2.97
CA LYS A 39 3.92 13.22 -2.71
C LYS A 39 3.56 13.09 -1.24
N GLU A 40 4.00 12.03 -0.57
CA GLU A 40 3.77 11.85 0.87
C GLU A 40 4.52 12.89 1.70
N LEU A 41 5.80 13.14 1.41
CA LEU A 41 6.58 14.18 2.10
C LEU A 41 5.95 15.57 1.92
N ARG A 42 5.43 15.89 0.73
CA ARG A 42 4.74 17.17 0.50
C ARG A 42 3.43 17.26 1.30
N LYS A 43 2.68 16.17 1.45
CA LYS A 43 1.47 16.14 2.30
C LYS A 43 1.82 16.33 3.77
N VAL A 44 2.87 15.65 4.26
CA VAL A 44 3.34 15.80 5.63
C VAL A 44 3.80 17.23 5.88
N ALA A 45 4.59 17.81 4.99
CA ALA A 45 5.05 19.19 5.12
C ALA A 45 3.89 20.21 5.11
N SER A 46 2.87 19.99 4.25
CA SER A 46 1.66 20.81 4.25
C SER A 46 0.87 20.68 5.56
N PHE A 47 0.83 19.50 6.18
CA PHE A 47 0.17 19.29 7.47
C PHE A 47 0.82 20.12 8.58
N PHE A 48 2.14 20.30 8.54
CA PHE A 48 2.89 21.16 9.46
C PHE A 48 2.91 22.65 9.07
N GLY A 49 2.19 23.05 8.01
CA GLY A 49 2.17 24.44 7.56
C GLY A 49 3.51 24.93 6.98
N MET A 50 4.36 24.01 6.49
CA MET A 50 5.61 24.39 5.85
C MET A 50 5.34 24.85 4.42
N ASP A 51 5.67 26.11 4.12
CA ASP A 51 5.52 26.68 2.78
C ASP A 51 6.45 26.00 1.76
N GLY A 52 6.01 25.94 0.50
CA GLY A 52 6.69 25.28 -0.63
C GLY A 52 8.22 25.44 -0.74
N PRO A 53 8.83 26.63 -0.51
CA PRO A 53 10.29 26.76 -0.57
C PRO A 53 11.02 25.97 0.53
N ALA A 54 10.44 25.79 1.72
CA ALA A 54 11.03 24.99 2.79
C ALA A 54 11.01 23.49 2.44
N VAL A 55 9.95 23.02 1.77
CA VAL A 55 9.82 21.63 1.32
C VAL A 55 10.86 21.29 0.26
N ASN A 56 11.11 22.21 -0.68
CA ASN A 56 12.13 22.02 -1.72
C ASN A 56 13.55 21.96 -1.13
N SER A 57 13.82 22.77 -0.10
CA SER A 57 15.11 22.72 0.61
C SER A 57 15.29 21.40 1.37
N LEU A 58 14.22 20.87 1.97
CA LEU A 58 14.26 19.58 2.68
C LEU A 58 14.50 18.42 1.69
N MET A 59 13.81 18.43 0.54
CA MET A 59 14.00 17.42 -0.51
C MET A 59 15.44 17.40 -1.05
N ALA A 60 16.03 18.57 -1.28
CA ALA A 60 17.42 18.67 -1.73
C ALA A 60 18.42 18.12 -0.70
N GLN A 61 18.10 18.21 0.60
CA GLN A 61 18.93 17.63 1.66
C GLN A 61 18.80 16.10 1.73
N VAL A 62 17.60 15.55 1.52
CA VAL A 62 17.38 14.10 1.49
C VAL A 62 18.14 13.47 0.33
N GLU A 63 18.08 14.06 -0.88
CA GLU A 63 18.83 13.59 -2.05
C GLU A 63 20.36 13.65 -1.85
N ALA A 64 20.85 14.60 -1.04
CA ALA A 64 22.27 14.73 -0.71
C ALA A 64 22.72 13.79 0.43
N SER A 65 21.80 13.26 1.22
CA SER A 65 22.10 12.47 2.43
C SER A 65 22.26 10.97 2.21
N ASP A 66 21.93 10.46 1.01
CA ASP A 66 21.93 9.02 0.70
C ASP A 66 23.33 8.40 0.50
N VAL A 67 24.39 9.06 1.00
CA VAL A 67 25.79 8.60 0.83
C VAL A 67 26.57 8.51 2.15
N THR A 68 26.01 8.89 3.30
CA THR A 68 26.80 8.87 4.55
C THR A 68 26.22 8.03 5.66
N ASP A 69 26.95 6.96 5.91
CA ASP A 69 26.98 6.02 7.02
C ASP A 69 26.56 6.58 8.40
N SER A 70 25.60 5.86 8.98
CA SER A 70 25.26 5.67 10.39
C SER A 70 26.17 6.35 11.43
N SER A 71 25.66 7.39 12.10
CA SER A 71 26.02 7.63 13.50
C SER A 71 24.81 8.16 14.28
N GLU A 72 24.48 7.42 15.33
CA GLU A 72 23.40 7.70 16.28
C GLU A 72 23.69 9.00 17.03
N ALA A 73 22.80 9.99 16.90
CA ALA A 73 22.78 11.17 17.74
C ALA A 73 21.33 11.51 18.12
N GLU A 74 20.98 11.21 19.36
CA GLU A 74 19.73 11.55 20.04
C GLU A 74 19.53 13.08 20.10
N PRO A 75 18.38 13.62 19.66
CA PRO A 75 18.03 15.01 19.92
C PRO A 75 17.21 15.18 21.20
N GLU A 76 17.70 16.03 22.10
CA GLU A 76 17.01 16.48 23.31
C GLU A 76 15.72 17.26 22.96
N THR A 77 14.60 16.84 23.55
CA THR A 77 13.30 17.52 23.41
C THR A 77 13.21 18.70 24.37
N SER A 78 13.28 19.92 23.84
CA SER A 78 13.04 21.16 24.59
C SER A 78 11.55 21.50 24.65
N LEU A 79 11.15 21.91 25.85
CA LEU A 79 9.79 22.14 26.33
C LEU A 79 9.38 23.56 25.98
N LEU A 80 8.35 23.74 25.14
CA LEU A 80 7.79 25.06 24.81
C LEU A 80 6.37 25.18 25.37
N GLU A 81 6.24 26.13 26.30
CA GLU A 81 5.00 26.63 26.89
C GLU A 81 4.11 27.28 25.82
N ALA A 82 2.87 26.81 25.72
CA ALA A 82 1.84 27.45 24.91
C ALA A 82 1.04 28.45 25.76
N THR A 83 1.05 29.71 25.33
CA THR A 83 0.27 30.81 25.89
C THR A 83 -1.20 30.75 25.42
N ALA A 84 -2.11 30.95 26.38
CA ALA A 84 -3.54 30.91 26.19
C ALA A 84 -4.09 32.23 25.61
N THR A 85 -4.83 32.16 24.51
CA THR A 85 -5.69 33.24 24.03
C THR A 85 -7.14 32.98 24.47
N ARG A 86 -7.64 33.88 25.33
CA ARG A 86 -9.03 33.91 25.81
C ARG A 86 -9.92 34.57 24.75
N SER A 87 -11.00 33.91 24.38
CA SER A 87 -12.06 34.45 23.51
C SER A 87 -13.36 34.40 24.30
N ASP A 88 -13.86 35.57 24.72
CA ASP A 88 -15.14 35.72 25.41
C ASP A 88 -16.26 35.60 24.38
N SER A 89 -16.98 34.47 24.40
CA SER A 89 -18.26 34.29 23.72
C SER A 89 -19.29 33.79 24.72
N ASP A 90 -20.26 34.64 24.98
CA ASP A 90 -21.34 34.54 25.95
C ASP A 90 -22.49 33.70 25.37
N VAL A 91 -22.48 32.37 25.59
CA VAL A 91 -23.55 31.44 25.15
C VAL A 91 -23.62 30.18 26.05
N CYS A 92 -24.76 30.04 26.74
CA CYS A 92 -25.49 28.84 27.21
C CYS A 92 -25.01 28.00 28.41
N ASP A 93 -25.94 27.79 29.36
CA ASP A 93 -25.89 27.07 30.64
C ASP A 93 -25.56 25.55 30.58
N ASP A 94 -24.89 25.04 29.54
CA ASP A 94 -24.45 23.63 29.41
C ASP A 94 -22.96 23.42 29.81
N GLU A 95 -22.25 24.49 30.19
CA GLU A 95 -20.82 24.47 30.53
C GLU A 95 -20.50 23.81 31.89
N GLU A 96 -21.45 23.78 32.84
CA GLU A 96 -21.19 23.26 34.19
C GLU A 96 -20.98 21.74 34.21
N GLU A 97 -21.71 21.00 33.36
CA GLU A 97 -21.59 19.53 33.28
C GLU A 97 -20.30 19.10 32.56
N LEU A 98 -19.90 19.84 31.52
CA LEU A 98 -18.62 19.62 30.82
C LEU A 98 -17.42 19.99 31.70
N ALA A 99 -17.52 21.06 32.50
CA ALA A 99 -16.48 21.43 33.46
C ALA A 99 -16.33 20.39 34.58
N ALA A 100 -17.42 19.79 35.06
CA ALA A 100 -17.37 18.72 36.05
C ALA A 100 -16.73 17.43 35.48
N ALA A 101 -17.04 17.08 34.23
CA ALA A 101 -16.42 15.94 33.55
C ALA A 101 -14.92 16.17 33.28
N ALA A 102 -14.53 17.37 32.85
CA ALA A 102 -13.14 17.75 32.64
C ALA A 102 -12.34 17.78 33.96
N ALA A 103 -12.93 18.27 35.06
CA ALA A 103 -12.32 18.24 36.38
C ALA A 103 -12.15 16.80 36.89
N ALA A 104 -13.12 15.91 36.65
CA ALA A 104 -13.01 14.49 36.98
C ALA A 104 -11.95 13.78 36.14
N ALA A 105 -11.82 14.11 34.85
CA ALA A 105 -10.78 13.60 33.97
C ALA A 105 -9.38 14.08 34.39
N ALA A 106 -9.23 15.36 34.72
CA ALA A 106 -7.98 15.93 35.23
C ALA A 106 -7.58 15.33 36.59
N ALA A 107 -8.57 15.08 37.47
CA ALA A 107 -8.34 14.37 38.73
C ALA A 107 -7.84 12.93 38.51
N ARG A 108 -8.39 12.23 37.50
CA ARG A 108 -7.92 10.88 37.11
C ARG A 108 -6.49 10.89 36.56
N GLN A 109 -6.12 11.87 35.73
CA GLN A 109 -4.75 11.97 35.21
C GLN A 109 -3.74 12.26 36.31
N ARG A 110 -4.07 13.11 37.28
CA ARG A 110 -3.20 13.40 38.43
C ARG A 110 -2.88 12.16 39.27
N TRP A 111 -3.76 11.15 39.29
CA TRP A 111 -3.51 9.91 40.03
C TRP A 111 -2.51 8.98 39.34
N LEU A 112 -2.39 9.06 38.01
CA LEU A 112 -1.43 8.25 37.25
C LEU A 112 0.01 8.73 37.43
N HIS A 113 0.21 10.02 37.69
CA HIS A 113 1.54 10.66 37.73
C HIS A 113 2.02 11.06 39.14
N ARG A 114 1.30 10.69 40.21
CA ARG A 114 1.78 11.01 41.56
C ARG A 114 2.92 10.09 42.00
N PRO A 115 3.91 10.58 42.76
CA PRO A 115 4.96 9.74 43.31
C PRO A 115 4.35 8.66 44.23
N VAL A 116 4.84 7.43 44.09
CA VAL A 116 4.40 6.29 44.91
C VAL A 116 4.98 6.43 46.31
N THR A 117 4.13 6.34 47.34
CA THR A 117 4.61 6.46 48.72
C THR A 117 5.22 5.15 49.23
N PRO A 118 6.18 5.18 50.18
CA PRO A 118 6.78 3.96 50.73
C PRO A 118 5.75 3.01 51.36
N ARG A 119 4.71 3.54 51.99
CA ARG A 119 3.61 2.75 52.59
C ARG A 119 2.79 2.01 51.52
N GLU A 120 2.64 2.59 50.34
CA GLU A 120 1.97 1.94 49.21
C GLU A 120 2.82 0.81 48.64
N LEU A 121 4.14 1.00 48.52
CA LEU A 121 5.06 -0.06 48.09
C LEU A 121 5.03 -1.27 49.04
N LEU A 122 5.00 -1.03 50.36
CA LEU A 122 4.91 -2.11 51.35
C LEU A 122 3.55 -2.84 51.33
N LYS A 123 2.47 -2.16 50.92
CA LYS A 123 1.14 -2.76 50.77
C LYS A 123 0.92 -3.39 49.40
N ALA A 124 1.77 -3.08 48.42
CA ALA A 124 1.64 -3.61 47.08
C ALA A 124 1.83 -5.13 47.12
N LYS A 125 0.89 -5.85 46.52
CA LYS A 125 0.99 -7.30 46.36
C LYS A 125 2.09 -7.60 45.34
N GLN A 126 2.85 -8.67 45.57
CA GLN A 126 3.76 -9.17 44.54
C GLN A 126 2.98 -9.42 43.24
N PRO A 127 3.47 -8.91 42.10
CA PRO A 127 2.81 -9.15 40.82
C PRO A 127 2.77 -10.66 40.57
N ARG A 128 1.61 -11.15 40.10
CA ARG A 128 1.51 -12.54 39.65
C ARG A 128 2.23 -12.67 38.31
N PRO A 129 2.96 -13.76 38.06
CA PRO A 129 3.50 -14.02 36.74
C PRO A 129 2.35 -14.09 35.75
N ILE A 130 2.45 -13.31 34.66
CA ILE A 130 1.41 -13.26 33.64
C ILE A 130 1.62 -14.44 32.70
N SER A 131 0.59 -15.26 32.53
CA SER A 131 0.60 -16.38 31.60
C SER A 131 0.27 -15.89 30.19
N ILE A 132 0.82 -16.54 29.17
CA ILE A 132 0.45 -16.28 27.77
C ILE A 132 -1.05 -16.53 27.52
N ASN A 133 -1.68 -17.34 28.36
CA ASN A 133 -3.11 -17.66 28.30
C ASN A 133 -4.00 -16.60 28.96
N ASP A 134 -3.43 -15.63 29.70
CA ASP A 134 -4.20 -14.55 30.33
C ASP A 134 -4.62 -13.47 29.32
N PHE A 135 -4.00 -13.49 28.12
CA PHE A 135 -4.30 -12.58 27.04
C PHE A 135 -5.14 -13.25 25.95
N PRO A 136 -6.12 -12.57 25.36
CA PRO A 136 -6.74 -13.04 24.14
C PRO A 136 -5.66 -13.18 23.06
N SER A 137 -5.75 -14.23 22.25
CA SER A 137 -4.79 -14.45 21.17
C SER A 137 -4.81 -13.25 20.22
N ILE A 138 -3.73 -12.46 20.24
CA ILE A 138 -3.58 -11.25 19.41
C ILE A 138 -3.69 -11.61 17.92
N PHE A 139 -3.23 -12.82 17.59
CA PHE A 139 -3.40 -13.40 16.26
C PHE A 139 -4.52 -14.42 16.33
N GLN A 140 -5.72 -14.02 15.92
CA GLN A 140 -6.68 -14.98 15.41
C GLN A 140 -6.00 -15.66 14.22
N ARG A 141 -5.42 -16.83 14.45
CA ARG A 141 -5.02 -17.71 13.34
C ARG A 141 -6.34 -18.09 12.70
N ASP A 142 -6.71 -17.34 11.67
CA ASP A 142 -7.83 -17.68 10.80
C ASP A 142 -7.74 -19.19 10.57
N SER A 143 -8.79 -19.91 10.95
CA SER A 143 -9.00 -21.32 10.63
C SER A 143 -8.47 -21.58 9.22
N PRO A 144 -7.78 -22.70 8.97
CA PRO A 144 -6.97 -22.92 7.77
C PRO A 144 -7.69 -22.35 6.55
N ARG A 145 -7.19 -21.21 6.04
CA ARG A 145 -7.72 -20.56 4.84
C ARG A 145 -7.92 -21.65 3.82
N SER A 146 -9.16 -21.85 3.37
CA SER A 146 -9.49 -22.78 2.31
C SER A 146 -8.42 -22.66 1.23
N LEU A 147 -7.73 -23.77 0.96
CA LEU A 147 -6.62 -23.93 0.02
C LEU A 147 -6.55 -22.77 -0.96
N GLN A 148 -5.54 -21.90 -0.81
CA GLN A 148 -5.29 -20.78 -1.69
C GLN A 148 -5.49 -21.25 -3.12
N GLU A 149 -6.51 -20.69 -3.77
CA GLU A 149 -6.75 -20.88 -5.19
C GLU A 149 -5.42 -20.76 -5.91
N THR A 150 -4.98 -21.84 -6.58
CA THR A 150 -3.68 -21.83 -7.24
C THR A 150 -3.65 -20.70 -8.25
N HIS A 151 -2.49 -20.08 -8.46
CA HIS A 151 -2.32 -18.98 -9.42
C HIS A 151 -2.99 -19.25 -10.78
N TYR A 152 -2.97 -20.51 -11.26
CA TYR A 152 -3.61 -20.95 -12.50
C TYR A 152 -5.15 -20.96 -12.46
N SER A 153 -5.76 -21.21 -11.30
CA SER A 153 -7.21 -21.18 -11.15
C SER A 153 -7.82 -19.78 -11.31
N TYR A 154 -7.03 -18.74 -11.01
CA TYR A 154 -7.41 -17.35 -11.28
C TYR A 154 -7.53 -17.07 -12.78
N PHE A 155 -6.53 -17.45 -13.58
CA PHE A 155 -6.56 -17.24 -15.04
C PHE A 155 -7.64 -18.07 -15.72
N SER A 156 -7.86 -19.30 -15.24
CA SER A 156 -8.92 -20.16 -15.74
C SER A 156 -10.31 -19.52 -15.65
N ARG A 157 -10.54 -18.62 -14.67
CA ARG A 157 -11.81 -17.90 -14.50
C ARG A 157 -11.85 -16.57 -15.25
N ARG A 158 -10.74 -15.83 -15.30
CA ARG A 158 -10.71 -14.48 -15.90
C ARG A 158 -10.39 -14.44 -17.38
N LEU A 159 -9.77 -15.47 -17.95
CA LEU A 159 -9.43 -15.53 -19.37
C LEU A 159 -10.33 -16.55 -20.08
N PRO A 160 -11.35 -16.10 -20.83
CA PRO A 160 -12.22 -17.00 -21.59
C PRO A 160 -11.44 -17.89 -22.57
N SER A 161 -10.31 -17.40 -23.10
CA SER A 161 -9.43 -18.13 -24.01
C SER A 161 -8.75 -19.35 -23.38
N GLU A 162 -8.54 -19.36 -22.07
CA GLU A 162 -7.93 -20.49 -21.36
C GLU A 162 -8.96 -21.54 -20.96
N ASN A 163 -10.25 -21.17 -20.90
CA ASN A 163 -11.31 -22.11 -20.59
C ASN A 163 -11.33 -23.24 -21.66
N PRO A 164 -11.14 -24.51 -21.26
CA PRO A 164 -11.11 -25.62 -22.19
C PRO A 164 -12.40 -25.76 -23.01
N GLU A 165 -13.55 -25.37 -22.46
CA GLU A 165 -14.83 -25.42 -23.18
C GLU A 165 -14.90 -24.38 -24.30
N HIS A 166 -14.42 -23.16 -24.04
CA HIS A 166 -14.38 -22.10 -25.04
C HIS A 166 -13.45 -22.46 -26.20
N ARG A 167 -12.29 -23.08 -25.91
CA ARG A 167 -11.38 -23.60 -26.94
C ARG A 167 -12.04 -24.66 -27.83
N LYS A 168 -12.80 -25.59 -27.24
CA LYS A 168 -13.56 -26.59 -28.00
C LYS A 168 -14.62 -25.94 -28.90
N ALA A 169 -15.33 -24.93 -28.40
CA ALA A 169 -16.33 -24.21 -29.18
C ALA A 169 -15.70 -23.48 -30.39
N MET A 170 -14.60 -22.75 -30.20
CA MET A 170 -13.88 -22.07 -31.27
C MET A 170 -13.29 -23.05 -32.31
N ALA A 171 -12.75 -24.18 -31.85
CA ALA A 171 -12.28 -25.24 -32.73
C ALA A 171 -13.43 -25.80 -33.59
N TRP A 172 -14.58 -26.07 -33.00
CA TRP A 172 -15.76 -26.54 -33.74
C TRP A 172 -16.27 -25.52 -34.77
N GLN A 173 -16.32 -24.23 -34.41
CA GLN A 173 -16.72 -23.17 -35.34
C GLN A 173 -15.76 -23.05 -36.55
N THR A 174 -14.46 -23.19 -36.31
CA THR A 174 -13.47 -23.16 -37.40
C THR A 174 -13.56 -24.41 -38.29
N GLU A 175 -13.82 -25.59 -37.72
CA GLU A 175 -14.03 -26.83 -38.48
C GLU A 175 -15.30 -26.77 -39.35
N THR A 176 -16.41 -26.32 -38.79
CA THR A 176 -17.68 -26.15 -39.52
C THR A 176 -17.54 -25.16 -40.67
N THR A 177 -16.90 -24.02 -40.44
CA THR A 177 -16.62 -23.02 -41.47
C THR A 177 -15.77 -23.61 -42.61
N ARG A 178 -14.70 -24.35 -42.27
CA ARG A 178 -13.85 -25.03 -43.27
C ARG A 178 -14.64 -26.03 -44.10
N LYS A 179 -15.54 -26.79 -43.48
CA LYS A 179 -16.39 -27.78 -44.15
C LYS A 179 -17.35 -27.10 -45.14
N CYS A 180 -17.97 -25.99 -44.75
CA CYS A 180 -18.84 -25.19 -45.62
C CYS A 180 -18.10 -24.65 -46.85
N ILE A 181 -16.89 -24.10 -46.67
CA ILE A 181 -16.08 -23.57 -47.77
C ILE A 181 -15.68 -24.69 -48.74
N ARG A 182 -15.26 -25.85 -48.23
CA ARG A 182 -14.88 -27.01 -49.06
C ARG A 182 -16.07 -27.51 -49.91
N ASN A 183 -17.26 -27.59 -49.33
CA ASN A 183 -18.47 -28.00 -50.05
C ASN A 183 -18.88 -26.98 -51.12
N ARG A 184 -18.80 -25.68 -50.82
CA ARG A 184 -19.08 -24.61 -51.80
C ARG A 184 -18.17 -24.69 -53.03
N ASN A 185 -16.89 -24.97 -52.83
CA ASN A 185 -15.93 -25.10 -53.93
C ASN A 185 -16.12 -26.38 -54.74
N ARG A 186 -16.74 -27.42 -54.17
CA ARG A 186 -17.04 -28.68 -54.87
C ARG A 186 -18.17 -28.53 -55.89
N ILE A 187 -19.18 -27.69 -55.59
CA ILE A 187 -20.33 -27.45 -56.48
C ILE A 187 -19.94 -26.59 -57.70
N ARG A 188 -18.86 -25.80 -57.58
CA ARG A 188 -18.40 -24.89 -58.64
C ARG A 188 -17.47 -25.52 -59.67
N ARG A 189 -17.11 -26.80 -59.50
CA ARG A 189 -16.30 -27.57 -60.45
C ARG A 189 -17.19 -28.59 -61.13
#